data_AF-A0A2N3UCS0-F1
#
_entry.id   AF-A0A2N3UCS0-F1
#
_cell.length_a   1.000
_cell.length_b   1.000
_cell.length_c   1.000
_cell.angle_alpha   90.00
_cell.angle_beta   90.00
_cell.angle_gamma   90.00
#
_symmetry.space_group_name_H-M   'P 1'
#
loop_
_entity.id
_entity.type
_entity.pdbx_description
1 polymer ?
#
loop_
_entity_poly.entity_id
_entity_poly.type
_entity_poly.pdbx_seq_one_letter_code
_entity_poly.pdbx_strand_id
1 'polypeptide(L)' 'MTLEIKNTWIGLNRVLTIINLVLLMVLTAQGFDYTKVKGKTVPVYLNVALLLVLSFAVSVTIYGLFR' A
#
# COMPACT_ATOMS: atom_id res chain seq x y z
N MET A 1 3.77 -14.29 -21.96
CA MET A 1 4.23 -13.20 -21.07
C MET A 1 5.47 -13.72 -20.35
N THR A 2 6.64 -13.17 -20.66
CA THR A 2 7.95 -13.69 -20.21
C THR A 2 8.02 -13.78 -18.68
N LEU A 3 8.65 -14.84 -18.17
CA LEU A 3 8.73 -15.15 -16.73
C LEU A 3 9.23 -13.96 -15.89
N GLU A 4 10.12 -13.15 -16.49
CA GLU A 4 10.69 -11.94 -15.91
C GLU A 4 9.65 -10.86 -15.64
N ILE A 5 8.71 -10.64 -16.57
CA ILE A 5 7.61 -9.68 -16.38
C ILE A 5 6.78 -10.10 -15.18
N LYS A 6 6.44 -11.40 -15.07
CA LYS A 6 5.64 -11.93 -13.95
C LYS A 6 6.33 -11.74 -12.59
N ASN A 7 7.64 -11.96 -12.52
CA ASN A 7 8.41 -11.72 -11.28
C ASN A 7 8.50 -10.23 -10.93
N THR A 8 8.69 -9.36 -11.91
CA THR A 8 8.71 -7.91 -11.69
C THR A 8 7.35 -7.40 -11.19
N TRP A 9 6.24 -7.88 -11.75
CA TRP A 9 4.90 -7.54 -11.26
C TRP A 9 4.65 -8.03 -9.82
N ILE A 10 5.12 -9.22 -9.47
CA ILE A 10 5.01 -9.75 -8.09
C ILE A 10 5.85 -8.92 -7.12
N GLY A 11 7.08 -8.56 -7.51
CA GLY A 11 7.97 -7.71 -6.71
C GLY A 11 7.39 -6.31 -6.50
N LEU A 12 6.93 -5.67 -7.57
CA LEU A 12 6.29 -4.36 -7.53
C LEU A 12 5.04 -4.36 -6.63
N ASN A 13 4.19 -5.39 -6.77
CA ASN A 13 3.01 -5.53 -5.93
C ASN A 13 3.37 -5.64 -4.44
N ARG A 14 4.44 -6.37 -4.11
CA ARG A 14 4.90 -6.53 -2.74
C ARG A 14 5.41 -5.21 -2.16
N VAL A 15 6.17 -4.45 -2.94
CA VAL A 15 6.63 -3.10 -2.55
C VAL A 15 5.45 -2.17 -2.33
N LEU A 16 4.46 -2.16 -3.24
CA LEU A 16 3.21 -1.41 -3.09
C LEU A 16 2.46 -1.77 -1.81
N THR A 17 2.34 -3.06 -1.48
CA THR A 17 1.71 -3.51 -0.23
C THR A 17 2.45 -2.94 0.99
N ILE A 18 3.78 -2.95 0.98
CA ILE A 18 4.59 -2.43 2.08
C ILE A 18 4.36 -0.92 2.25
N ILE A 19 4.39 -0.16 1.15
CA ILE A 19 4.14 1.29 1.19
C ILE A 19 2.74 1.59 1.73
N ASN A 20 1.72 0.86 1.25
CA ASN A 20 0.35 1.01 1.73
C ASN A 20 0.23 0.71 3.23
N LEU A 21 0.87 -0.36 3.71
CA LEU A 21 0.87 -0.70 5.13
C LEU A 21 1.54 0.37 5.98
N VAL A 22 2.66 0.94 5.51
CA VAL A 22 3.36 2.03 6.22
C VAL A 22 2.50 3.28 6.26
N LEU A 23 1.91 3.70 5.13
CA LEU A 23 1.00 4.85 5.10
C LEU A 23 -0.22 4.67 6.01
N LEU A 24 -0.82 3.47 5.99
CA LEU A 24 -1.92 3.13 6.86
C LEU A 24 -1.51 3.17 8.34
N MET A 25 -0.33 2.66 8.68
CA MET A 25 0.23 2.69 10.03
C MET A 25 0.45 4.14 10.50
N VAL A 26 0.97 5.02 9.63
CA VAL A 26 1.15 6.45 9.92
C VAL A 26 -0.20 7.14 10.15
N LEU A 27 -1.20 6.86 9.31
CA LEU A 27 -2.53 7.49 9.42
C LEU A 27 -3.33 7.00 10.63
N THR A 28 -3.23 5.72 10.99
CA THR A 28 -4.04 5.12 12.05
C THR A 28 -3.31 5.04 13.39
N ALA A 29 -2.00 5.32 13.42
CA ALA A 29 -1.08 5.05 14.52
C ALA A 29 -1.13 3.59 15.04
N GLN A 30 -1.71 2.67 14.27
CA GLN A 30 -1.90 1.27 14.65
C GLN A 30 -0.88 0.38 13.93
N GLY A 31 -0.24 -0.50 14.70
CA GLY A 31 0.68 -1.50 14.16
C GLY A 31 -0.06 -2.56 13.35
N PHE A 32 0.35 -2.77 12.10
CA PHE A 32 -0.24 -3.78 11.23
C PHE A 32 0.60 -5.04 11.15
N ASP A 33 -0.03 -6.20 11.33
CA ASP A 33 0.64 -7.50 11.27
C ASP A 33 0.76 -7.99 9.81
N TYR A 34 1.94 -7.80 9.21
CA TYR A 34 2.28 -8.28 7.87
C TYR A 34 2.07 -9.81 7.74
N THR A 35 2.12 -10.57 8.83
CA THR A 35 1.95 -12.02 8.83
C THR A 35 0.53 -12.44 8.46
N LYS A 36 -0.49 -11.62 8.74
CA LYS A 36 -1.90 -11.87 8.34
C LYS A 36 -2.15 -11.69 6.84
N VAL A 37 -1.33 -10.89 6.17
CA VAL A 37 -1.43 -10.61 4.72
C VAL A 37 -0.38 -11.37 3.91
N LYS A 38 0.61 -11.99 4.55
CA LYS A 38 1.64 -12.82 3.93
C LYS A 38 1.02 -14.11 3.38
N GLY A 39 0.83 -14.16 2.06
CA GLY A 39 0.29 -15.32 1.33
C GLY A 39 -1.06 -15.07 0.66
N LYS A 40 -1.75 -13.97 0.99
CA LYS A 40 -2.91 -13.52 0.22
C LYS A 40 -2.41 -12.68 -0.96
N THR A 41 -2.66 -13.17 -2.17
CA THR A 41 -2.33 -12.45 -3.39
C THR A 41 -3.29 -11.26 -3.54
N VAL A 42 -2.93 -10.12 -2.98
CA VAL A 42 -3.67 -8.87 -3.23
C VAL A 42 -3.45 -8.48 -4.69
N PRO A 43 -4.51 -8.27 -5.49
CA PRO A 43 -4.35 -7.83 -6.87
C PRO A 43 -3.68 -6.46 -6.96
N VAL A 44 -2.83 -6.26 -7.96
CA VAL A 44 -2.06 -5.00 -8.13
C VAL A 44 -2.97 -3.77 -8.21
N TYR A 45 -4.09 -3.88 -8.92
CA TYR A 45 -5.04 -2.78 -9.05
C TYR A 45 -5.63 -2.33 -7.70
N LEU A 46 -5.83 -3.27 -6.75
CA LEU A 46 -6.31 -2.97 -5.41
C LEU A 46 -5.24 -2.26 -4.59
N ASN A 47 -3.98 -2.66 -4.73
CA ASN A 47 -2.86 -1.98 -4.10
C ASN A 47 -2.67 -0.54 -4.63
N VAL A 48 -2.80 -0.34 -5.93
CA VAL A 48 -2.72 1.00 -6.53
C VAL A 48 -3.91 1.86 -6.09
N ALA A 49 -5.12 1.32 -6.05
CA ALA A 49 -6.29 2.03 -5.55
C ALA A 49 -6.13 2.43 -4.07
N LEU A 50 -5.64 1.51 -3.24
CA LEU A 50 -5.39 1.77 -1.82
C LEU A 50 -4.32 2.86 -1.63
N LEU A 51 -3.27 2.86 -2.46
CA LEU A 51 -2.23 3.90 -2.43
C LEU A 51 -2.80 5.28 -2.71
N LEU A 52 -3.66 5.40 -3.73
CA LEU A 52 -4.31 6.68 -4.06
C LEU A 52 -5.19 7.19 -2.92
N VAL A 53 -5.97 6.31 -2.31
CA VAL A 53 -6.83 6.65 -1.16
C VAL A 53 -5.99 7.09 0.03
N LEU A 54 -4.91 6.37 0.35
CA LEU A 54 -4.03 6.69 1.47
C LEU A 54 -3.27 8.00 1.23
N SER A 55 -2.72 8.22 0.03
CA SER A 55 -2.08 9.49 -0.31
C SER A 55 -3.06 10.66 -0.21
N PHE A 56 -4.29 10.50 -0.69
CA PHE A 56 -5.32 11.53 -0.54
C PHE A 56 -5.65 11.81 0.92
N ALA A 57 -5.83 10.78 1.73
CA ALA A 57 -6.09 10.91 3.17
C ALA A 57 -4.93 11.63 3.89
N VAL A 58 -3.67 11.29 3.57
CA VAL A 58 -2.49 12.00 4.09
C VAL A 58 -2.51 13.47 3.67
N SER A 59 -2.75 13.77 2.40
CA SER A 59 -2.81 15.16 1.91
C SER A 59 -3.91 15.97 2.60
N VAL A 60 -5.10 15.42 2.76
CA VAL A 60 -6.21 16.08 3.46
C VAL A 60 -5.88 16.29 4.93
N THR A 61 -5.30 15.28 5.60
CA THR A 61 -4.94 15.37 7.01
C THR A 61 -3.86 16.44 7.24
N ILE A 62 -2.81 16.48 6.41
CA ILE A 62 -1.77 17.51 6.48
C ILE A 62 -2.35 18.90 6.19
N TYR A 63 -3.16 19.04 5.13
CA TYR A 63 -3.76 20.32 4.77
C TYR A 63 -4.72 20.84 5.85
N GLY A 64 -5.50 19.94 6.46
CA GLY A 64 -6.36 20.27 7.59
C GLY A 64 -5.58 20.62 8.87
N LEU A 65 -4.39 20.03 9.07
CA LEU A 65 -3.52 20.34 10.22
C LEU A 65 -2.83 21.71 10.08
N PHE A 66 -2.53 22.13 8.85
CA PHE A 66 -1.87 23.40 8.55
C PHE A 66 -2.83 24.59 8.37
N ARG A 67 -4.14 24.37 8.49
CA ARG A 67 -5.18 25.41 8.41
C ARG A 67 -5.67 25.77 9.81
#